data_AF-A0A1F9ZFM9-F1
#
_entry.id   AF-A0A1F9ZFM9-F1
#
_cell.length_a   1.000
_cell.length_b   1.000
_cell.length_c   1.000
_cell.angle_alpha   90.00
_cell.angle_beta   90.00
_cell.angle_gamma   90.00
#
_symmetry.space_group_name_H-M   'P 1'
#
loop_
_entity.id
_entity.type
_entity.pdbx_description
1 polymer ?
#
loop_
_entity_poly.entity_id
_entity_poly.type
_entity_poly.pdbx_seq_one_letter_code
_entity_poly.pdbx_strand_id
1 'polypeptide(L)' 'MARRHTKQEAPADPAAEWLQTHTLQDIRELAQELSDNGEDVADLVQAVNELEQLLVDTKVETPAGTSEA' A
#
# COMPACT_ATOMS: atom_id res chain seq x y z
N MET A 1 -15.08 28.53 23.64
CA MET A 1 -15.11 27.05 23.67
C MET A 1 -14.65 26.53 22.31
N ALA A 2 -13.36 26.22 22.14
CA ALA A 2 -12.80 25.78 20.87
C ALA A 2 -13.04 24.28 20.68
N ARG A 3 -13.68 23.90 19.57
CA ARG A 3 -13.91 22.50 19.18
C ARG A 3 -12.57 21.89 18.80
N ARG A 4 -11.98 21.08 19.71
CA ARG A 4 -10.85 20.22 19.39
C ARG A 4 -11.34 19.15 18.42
N HIS A 5 -11.06 19.33 17.14
CA HIS A 5 -11.07 18.22 16.19
C HIS A 5 -9.88 17.33 16.58
N THR A 6 -10.14 16.27 17.34
CA THR A 6 -9.25 15.12 17.38
C THR A 6 -9.25 14.57 15.97
N LYS A 7 -8.14 14.74 15.25
CA LYS A 7 -7.83 14.00 14.03
C LYS A 7 -7.84 12.53 14.44
N GLN A 8 -8.97 11.89 14.24
CA GLN A 8 -9.20 10.50 14.55
C GLN A 8 -8.32 9.73 13.58
N GLU A 9 -7.11 9.35 14.01
CA GLU A 9 -6.35 8.27 13.41
C GLU A 9 -7.32 7.10 13.32
N ALA A 10 -7.79 6.83 12.11
CA ALA A 10 -8.58 5.63 11.84
C ALA A 10 -7.74 4.44 12.34
N PRO A 11 -8.34 3.48 13.07
CA PRO A 11 -7.63 2.24 13.32
C PRO A 11 -7.18 1.73 11.96
N ALA A 12 -5.90 1.36 11.80
CA ALA A 12 -5.44 0.71 10.59
C ALA A 12 -6.42 -0.43 10.31
N ASP A 13 -7.29 -0.22 9.32
CA ASP A 13 -8.44 -1.09 9.13
C ASP A 13 -7.84 -2.46 8.80
N PRO A 14 -8.07 -3.51 9.59
CA PRO A 14 -7.45 -4.80 9.33
C PRO A 14 -7.86 -5.32 7.94
N ALA A 15 -9.04 -4.90 7.46
CA ALA A 15 -9.45 -5.07 6.08
C ALA A 15 -8.58 -4.29 5.08
N ALA A 16 -8.13 -3.07 5.40
CA ALA A 16 -7.20 -2.31 4.58
C ALA A 16 -5.78 -2.88 4.57
N GLU A 17 -5.26 -3.40 5.68
CA GLU A 17 -3.97 -4.11 5.70
C GLU A 17 -4.04 -5.44 4.94
N TRP A 18 -5.14 -6.18 5.13
CA TRP A 18 -5.41 -7.42 4.39
C TRP A 18 -5.56 -7.16 2.90
N LEU A 19 -6.36 -6.15 2.50
CA LEU A 19 -6.50 -5.76 1.10
C LEU A 19 -5.17 -5.28 0.51
N GLN A 20 -4.38 -4.48 1.21
CA GLN A 20 -3.09 -4.03 0.67
C GLN A 20 -2.14 -5.19 0.35
N THR A 21 -2.12 -6.24 1.18
CA THR A 21 -1.21 -7.38 1.00
C THR A 21 -1.78 -8.46 0.07
N HIS A 22 -3.08 -8.74 0.12
CA HIS A 22 -3.71 -9.71 -0.78
C HIS A 22 -3.91 -9.16 -2.18
N THR A 23 -4.32 -7.90 -2.35
CA THR A 23 -4.64 -7.38 -3.69
C THR A 23 -3.40 -7.32 -4.58
N LEU A 24 -2.22 -6.97 -4.05
CA LEU A 24 -0.98 -6.97 -4.84
C LEU A 24 -0.54 -8.38 -5.23
N GLN A 25 -0.72 -9.38 -4.37
CA GLN A 25 -0.49 -10.77 -4.73
C GLN A 25 -1.46 -11.26 -5.80
N ASP A 26 -2.76 -11.03 -5.62
CA ASP A 26 -3.82 -11.40 -6.58
C ASP A 26 -3.52 -10.80 -7.96
N ILE A 27 -3.15 -9.52 -8.03
CA ILE A 27 -2.79 -8.86 -9.29
C ILE A 27 -1.56 -9.52 -9.92
N ARG A 28 -0.58 -9.98 -9.13
CA ARG A 28 0.62 -10.65 -9.62
C ARG A 28 0.30 -12.03 -10.18
N GLU A 29 -0.59 -12.77 -9.54
CA GLU A 29 -1.09 -14.06 -10.02
C GLU A 29 -1.85 -13.88 -11.33
N LEU A 30 -2.76 -12.90 -11.40
CA LEU A 30 -3.45 -12.51 -12.63
C LEU A 30 -2.48 -12.12 -13.75
N ALA A 31 -1.45 -11.33 -13.44
CA ALA A 31 -0.42 -10.96 -14.41
C ALA A 31 0.34 -12.19 -14.94
N GLN A 32 0.62 -13.16 -14.07
CA GLN A 32 1.28 -14.41 -14.47
C GLN A 32 0.38 -15.25 -15.38
N GLU A 33 -0.92 -15.36 -15.07
CA GLU A 33 -1.90 -16.04 -15.92
C GLU A 33 -2.03 -15.35 -17.29
N LEU A 34 -2.11 -14.02 -17.32
CA LEU A 34 -2.15 -13.24 -18.56
C LEU A 34 -0.86 -13.43 -19.39
N SER A 35 0.30 -13.45 -18.74
CA SER A 35 1.57 -13.74 -19.40
C SER A 35 1.62 -15.15 -20.00
N ASP A 36 1.07 -16.15 -19.31
CA ASP A 36 0.99 -17.53 -19.78
C ASP A 36 0.07 -17.67 -21.01
N ASN A 37 -0.97 -16.82 -21.07
CA ASN A 37 -1.83 -16.68 -22.25
C ASN A 37 -1.18 -15.87 -23.40
N GLY A 38 0.05 -15.38 -23.22
CA GLY A 38 0.79 -14.63 -24.24
C GLY A 38 0.48 -13.14 -24.28
N GLU A 39 -0.19 -12.60 -23.26
CA GLU A 39 -0.45 -11.18 -23.12
C GLU A 39 0.81 -10.45 -22.60
N ASP A 40 1.06 -9.22 -23.06
CA ASP A 40 2.14 -8.41 -22.53
C ASP A 40 1.72 -7.77 -21.20
N VAL A 41 2.37 -8.20 -20.12
CA VAL A 41 2.08 -7.74 -18.75
C VAL A 41 3.25 -6.97 -18.13
N ALA A 42 4.23 -6.55 -18.94
CA ALA A 42 5.44 -5.89 -18.43
C ALA A 42 5.10 -4.60 -17.66
N ASP A 43 4.22 -3.78 -18.22
CA ASP A 43 3.70 -2.56 -17.60
C ASP A 43 2.93 -2.84 -16.31
N LEU A 44 2.11 -3.90 -16.30
CA LEU A 44 1.32 -4.30 -15.12
C LEU A 44 2.23 -4.74 -13.97
N VAL A 45 3.21 -5.59 -14.26
CA VAL A 45 4.19 -6.07 -13.26
C VAL A 45 5.02 -4.91 -12.72
N GLN A 46 5.41 -3.96 -13.58
CA GLN A 46 6.14 -2.77 -13.16
C GLN A 46 5.28 -1.90 -12.22
N ALA A 47 4.03 -1.62 -12.58
CA ALA A 47 3.12 -0.83 -11.76
C ALA A 47 2.89 -1.45 -10.37
N VAL A 48 2.74 -2.78 -10.28
CA VAL A 48 2.62 -3.51 -9.00
C VAL A 48 3.87 -3.32 -8.14
N ASN A 49 5.06 -3.42 -8.74
CA ASN A 49 6.33 -3.27 -8.04
C ASN A 49 6.53 -1.83 -7.52
N GLU A 50 6.11 -0.83 -8.29
CA GLU A 50 6.10 0.58 -7.85
C GLU A 50 5.11 0.79 -6.69
N LEU A 51 3.93 0.18 -6.75
CA LEU A 51 2.95 0.20 -5.65
C LEU A 51 3.49 -0.45 -4.36
N GLU A 52 4.20 -1.59 -4.47
CA GLU A 52 4.88 -2.21 -3.32
C GLU A 52 5.89 -1.26 -2.69
N GLN A 53 6.70 -0.57 -3.50
CA GLN A 53 7.66 0.41 -2.98
C GLN A 53 6.98 1.60 -2.31
N LEU A 54 5.92 2.16 -2.89
CA LEU A 54 5.15 3.26 -2.30
C LEU A 54 4.52 2.87 -0.96
N LEU A 55 4.09 1.61 -0.83
CA LEU A 55 3.54 1.07 0.42
C LEU A 55 4.59 1.00 1.53
N VAL A 56 5.79 0.54 1.16
CA VAL A 56 6.93 0.47 2.07
C VAL A 56 7.36 1.87 2.48
N ASP A 57 7.48 2.80 1.54
CA ASP A 57 7.91 4.18 1.78
C ASP A 57 6.89 4.95 2.65
N THR A 58 5.59 4.81 2.34
CA THR A 58 4.49 5.37 3.14
C THR A 58 4.52 4.88 4.60
N LYS A 59 4.91 3.63 4.85
CA LYS A 59 5.02 3.10 6.22
C LYS A 59 6.21 3.71 6.99
N VAL A 60 7.21 4.24 6.29
CA VAL A 60 8.39 4.89 6.89
C VAL A 60 8.11 6.35 7.28
N GLU A 61 7.10 7.00 6.68
CA GLU A 61 6.72 8.40 6.99
C GLU A 61 5.86 8.57 8.25
N THR A 62 5.98 7.70 9.25
CA THR A 62 5.53 8.02 10.61
C THR A 62 6.73 8.57 11.38
N PRO A 63 6.90 9.90 11.53
CA PRO A 63 7.95 10.46 12.36
C PRO A 63 7.61 10.18 13.84
N ALA A 64 7.95 8.98 14.30
CA ALA A 64 8.07 8.68 15.71
C ALA A 64 9.36 9.34 16.24
N GLY A 65 9.24 10.62 16.62
CA GLY A 65 10.11 11.26 17.61
C GLY A 65 11.46 11.81 17.15
N THR A 66 11.58 13.12 17.23
CA THR A 66 12.79 13.85 17.68
C THR A 66 12.22 15.12 18.35
N SER A 67 12.07 15.16 19.69
CA SER A 67 13.07 15.49 20.71
C SER A 67 13.83 16.81 20.47
N GLU A 68 13.98 17.60 21.55
CA GLU A 68 14.62 18.94 21.71
C GLU A 68 13.67 20.16 21.56
N ALA A 69 13.56 21.11 22.50
CA ALA A 69 14.25 21.38 23.77
C ALA A 69 13.33 22.21 24.70
#